data_AF-A0AAW2ITF8-F1
#
_entry.id   AF-A0AAW2ITF8-F1
#
_cell.length_a   1.000
_cell.length_b   1.000
_cell.length_c   1.000
_cell.angle_alpha   90.00
_cell.angle_beta   90.00
_cell.angle_gamma   90.00
#
_symmetry.space_group_name_H-M   'P 1'
#
loop_
_entity.id
_entity.type
_entity.pdbx_description
1 polymer ?
#
loop_
_entity_poly.entity_id
_entity_poly.type
_entity_poly.pdbx_seq_one_letter_code
_entity_poly.pdbx_strand_id
1 'polypeptide(L)'
;MSKSPNKHNRLYMEARPLEEGLAEAIDDGRIGPRDDPKVRSKIFRGVWLGQGAGEEDLVLGPETTGPNMVVDMCKGVQYLNEIKDSVVAGFQWASKEGPLAEENMRGVCFEVCDVVLHADAIHRGGGQVIPTARRVIYASHLTAKPRLLEPVYLVEIQAPEQALGGIYSVLNQKRGHVFEEMQRPGTPLYNIKAYLPVIESFGSQVL
;
A
#
# COMPACT_ATOMS: atom_id res chain seq x y z
N MET A 1 3.74 17.77 8.71
CA MET A 1 3.08 18.23 9.97
C MET A 1 1.68 18.74 9.67
N SER A 2 0.71 18.43 10.54
CA SER A 2 -0.66 18.98 10.51
C SER A 2 -1.10 19.43 11.89
N LYS A 3 -1.99 20.43 11.97
CA LYS A 3 -2.55 20.98 13.21
C LYS A 3 -4.04 20.72 13.31
N SER A 4 -4.53 20.40 14.51
CA SER A 4 -5.97 20.25 14.75
C SER A 4 -6.75 21.55 14.54
N PRO A 5 -8.06 21.48 14.23
CA PRO A 5 -8.91 22.66 14.11
C PRO A 5 -8.83 23.61 15.31
N ASN A 6 -8.79 23.06 16.53
CA ASN A 6 -8.61 23.82 17.77
C ASN A 6 -7.17 24.32 18.02
N LYS A 7 -6.21 24.02 17.11
CA LYS A 7 -4.79 24.42 17.16
C LYS A 7 -3.97 23.89 18.34
N HIS A 8 -4.55 23.06 19.20
CA HIS A 8 -3.86 22.52 20.38
C HIS A 8 -3.02 21.27 20.08
N ASN A 9 -3.38 20.50 19.06
CA ASN A 9 -2.69 19.27 18.72
C ASN A 9 -1.93 19.39 17.41
N ARG A 10 -0.78 18.75 17.32
CA ARG A 10 0.06 18.69 16.12
C ARG A 10 0.52 17.27 15.90
N LEU A 11 0.41 16.79 14.67
CA LEU A 11 0.92 15.48 14.25
C LEU A 11 2.06 15.69 13.26
N TYR A 12 3.18 15.01 13.49
CA TYR A 12 4.34 14.98 12.61
C TYR A 12 4.49 13.56 12.09
N MET A 13 4.38 13.41 10.77
CA MET A 13 4.53 12.12 10.12
C MET A 13 5.40 12.24 8.87
N GLU A 14 6.10 11.16 8.58
CA GLU A 14 6.83 10.93 7.35
C GLU A 14 6.23 9.70 6.64
N ALA A 15 6.46 9.61 5.34
CA ALA A 15 6.04 8.46 4.55
C ALA A 15 7.24 7.95 3.77
N ARG A 16 7.36 6.64 3.68
CA ARG A 16 8.37 5.95 2.86
C ARG A 16 7.77 4.73 2.18
N PRO A 17 8.38 4.23 1.10
CA PRO A 17 7.98 2.95 0.52
C PRO A 17 8.09 1.83 1.56
N LEU A 18 7.22 0.83 1.44
CA LEU A 18 7.42 -0.45 2.12
C LEU A 18 8.67 -1.14 1.58
N GLU A 19 9.28 -1.95 2.45
CA GLU A 19 10.36 -2.85 2.03
C GLU A 19 9.86 -3.86 0.98
N GLU A 20 10.76 -4.26 0.09
CA GLU A 20 10.45 -5.17 -1.00
C GLU A 20 9.88 -6.51 -0.49
N GLY A 21 8.82 -7.01 -1.15
CA GLY A 21 8.16 -8.26 -0.81
C GLY A 21 7.15 -8.16 0.35
N LEU A 22 7.09 -7.04 1.06
CA LEU A 22 6.20 -6.88 2.19
C LEU A 22 4.74 -6.68 1.79
N ALA A 23 4.50 -5.86 0.76
CA ALA A 23 3.16 -5.66 0.23
C ALA A 23 2.55 -6.98 -0.27
N GLU A 24 3.35 -7.79 -0.96
CA GLU A 24 2.98 -9.11 -1.46
C GLU A 24 2.72 -10.10 -0.32
N ALA A 25 3.56 -10.11 0.72
CA ALA A 25 3.34 -10.96 1.88
C ALA A 25 2.04 -10.65 2.63
N ILE A 26 1.62 -9.37 2.65
CA ILE A 26 0.35 -8.93 3.22
C ILE A 26 -0.82 -9.39 2.33
N ASP A 27 -0.74 -9.17 1.02
CA ASP A 27 -1.79 -9.57 0.08
C ASP A 27 -2.01 -11.09 0.05
N ASP A 28 -0.92 -11.86 0.11
CA ASP A 28 -0.94 -13.33 0.19
C ASP A 28 -1.50 -13.84 1.52
N GLY A 29 -1.74 -12.96 2.50
CA GLY A 29 -2.22 -13.31 3.82
C GLY A 29 -1.19 -14.04 4.69
N ARG A 30 0.10 -14.01 4.32
CA ARG A 30 1.19 -14.54 5.17
C ARG A 30 1.35 -13.70 6.43
N ILE A 31 0.99 -12.42 6.35
CA ILE A 31 0.92 -11.49 7.46
C ILE A 31 -0.40 -10.76 7.40
N GLY A 32 -1.17 -10.81 8.48
CA GLY A 32 -2.48 -10.22 8.54
C GLY A 32 -2.87 -9.72 9.93
N PRO A 33 -4.07 -9.11 10.02
CA PRO A 33 -4.59 -8.59 11.29
C PRO A 33 -4.86 -9.70 12.32
N ARG A 34 -5.05 -10.95 11.87
CA ARG A 34 -5.36 -12.12 12.71
C ARG A 34 -4.15 -12.75 13.39
N ASP A 35 -2.93 -12.40 12.96
CA ASP A 35 -1.72 -12.91 13.59
C ASP A 35 -1.59 -12.39 15.02
N ASP A 36 -0.96 -13.20 15.88
CA ASP A 36 -0.61 -12.76 17.22
C ASP A 36 0.22 -11.46 17.15
N PRO A 37 -0.19 -10.38 17.83
CA PRO A 37 0.49 -9.09 17.74
C PRO A 37 1.98 -9.14 18.07
N LYS A 38 2.41 -9.99 19.01
CA LYS A 38 3.82 -10.10 19.39
C LYS A 38 4.64 -10.79 18.31
N VAL A 39 4.09 -11.85 17.72
CA VAL A 39 4.71 -12.56 16.59
C VAL A 39 4.84 -11.63 15.38
N ARG A 40 3.75 -10.92 15.05
CA ARG A 40 3.71 -9.96 13.96
C ARG A 40 4.76 -8.86 14.15
N SER A 41 4.79 -8.21 15.31
CA SER A 41 5.77 -7.16 15.61
C SER A 41 7.21 -7.65 15.64
N LYS A 42 7.45 -8.94 15.93
CA LYS A 42 8.79 -9.54 15.83
C LYS A 42 9.23 -9.74 14.38
N ILE A 43 8.33 -10.22 13.52
CA ILE A 43 8.59 -10.39 12.08
C ILE A 43 8.88 -9.03 11.45
N PHE A 44 8.01 -8.04 11.69
CA PHE A 44 8.19 -6.70 11.13
C PHE A 44 9.50 -6.06 11.58
N ARG A 45 9.86 -6.11 12.87
CA ARG A 45 11.14 -5.53 13.34
C ARG A 45 12.36 -6.27 12.85
N GLY A 46 12.30 -7.61 12.81
CA GLY A 46 13.42 -8.45 12.41
C GLY A 46 13.76 -8.36 10.93
N VAL A 47 12.76 -8.12 10.08
CA VAL A 47 12.91 -8.18 8.62
C VAL A 47 12.80 -6.80 7.95
N TRP A 48 11.97 -5.89 8.46
CA TRP A 48 11.55 -4.71 7.66
C TRP A 48 11.54 -3.34 8.37
N LEU A 49 11.41 -3.26 9.70
CA LEU A 49 11.26 -1.98 10.44
C LEU A 49 12.45 -1.61 11.33
N GLY A 50 13.35 -2.57 11.61
CA GLY A 50 14.46 -2.36 12.54
C GLY A 50 14.05 -2.28 14.01
N GLN A 51 15.03 -2.08 14.89
CA GLN A 51 14.90 -2.15 16.36
C GLN A 51 14.18 -0.94 17.00
N GLY A 52 13.76 0.06 16.21
CA GLY A 52 13.23 1.33 16.71
C GLY A 52 11.71 1.42 16.83
N ALA A 53 10.96 0.53 16.17
CA ALA A 53 9.50 0.54 16.16
C ALA A 53 8.93 -0.08 17.46
N GLY A 54 7.86 0.51 18.00
CA GLY A 54 7.15 -0.02 19.18
C GLY A 54 6.53 -1.40 18.94
N GLU A 55 6.38 -2.19 20.01
CA GLU A 55 5.90 -3.58 19.93
C GLU A 55 4.40 -3.71 19.58
N GLU A 56 3.60 -2.67 19.78
CA GLU A 56 2.13 -2.74 19.78
C GLU A 56 1.46 -1.94 18.65
N ASP A 57 2.25 -1.24 17.83
CA ASP A 57 1.77 -0.10 17.04
C ASP A 57 1.91 -0.29 15.54
N LEU A 58 1.51 -1.46 15.06
CA LEU A 58 1.42 -1.73 13.63
C LEU A 58 -0.03 -2.01 13.22
N VAL A 59 -0.57 -1.11 12.40
CA VAL A 59 -1.89 -1.25 11.79
C VAL A 59 -1.77 -1.22 10.28
N LEU A 60 -2.34 -2.23 9.64
CA LEU A 60 -2.42 -2.36 8.19
C LEU A 60 -3.63 -1.61 7.63
N GLY A 61 -3.56 -1.14 6.39
CA GLY A 61 -4.66 -0.40 5.78
C GLY A 61 -4.56 -0.31 4.25
N PRO A 62 -5.67 -0.02 3.55
CA PRO A 62 -7.01 0.17 4.09
C PRO A 62 -7.64 -1.14 4.62
N GLU A 63 -8.73 -1.01 5.38
CA GLU A 63 -9.57 -2.11 5.89
C GLU A 63 -8.84 -3.19 6.69
N THR A 64 -7.77 -2.83 7.40
CA THR A 64 -6.96 -3.74 8.24
C THR A 64 -6.20 -4.85 7.50
N THR A 65 -6.33 -4.93 6.18
CA THR A 65 -5.70 -5.96 5.34
C THR A 65 -4.88 -5.38 4.21
N GLY A 66 -5.07 -4.11 3.89
CA GLY A 66 -4.36 -3.47 2.79
C GLY A 66 -2.85 -3.35 3.05
N PRO A 67 -2.05 -3.34 1.96
CA PRO A 67 -0.58 -3.34 2.00
C PRO A 67 -0.02 -1.92 2.22
N ASN A 68 -0.51 -1.24 3.26
CA ASN A 68 0.07 -0.03 3.80
C ASN A 68 0.14 -0.18 5.31
N MET A 69 1.01 0.59 5.97
CA MET A 69 1.10 0.57 7.42
C MET A 69 1.24 1.95 8.01
N VAL A 70 0.80 2.08 9.26
CA VAL A 70 1.18 3.16 10.15
C VAL A 70 1.97 2.59 11.33
N VAL A 71 3.07 3.25 11.67
CA VAL A 71 4.00 2.84 12.73
C VAL A 71 4.24 4.02 13.67
N ASP A 72 4.19 3.76 14.97
CA ASP A 72 4.60 4.72 15.99
C ASP A 72 6.12 4.72 16.18
N MET A 73 6.74 5.89 15.98
CA MET A 73 8.17 6.15 16.19
C MET A 73 8.41 7.20 17.29
N CYS A 74 7.36 7.62 18.00
CA CYS A 74 7.43 8.62 19.05
C CYS A 74 8.23 8.10 20.26
N LYS A 75 8.91 9.00 20.98
CA LYS A 75 9.62 8.67 22.22
C LYS A 75 9.25 9.64 23.33
N GLY A 76 8.75 9.12 24.45
CA GLY A 76 8.45 9.93 25.65
C GLY A 76 7.24 10.84 25.53
N VAL A 77 6.33 10.57 24.60
CA VAL A 77 5.11 11.36 24.38
C VAL A 77 4.01 10.90 25.35
N GLN A 78 3.41 11.87 26.05
CA GLN A 78 2.25 11.63 26.92
C GLN A 78 0.94 11.58 26.12
N TYR A 79 -0.04 10.82 26.61
CA TYR A 79 -1.40 10.71 26.03
C TYR A 79 -1.49 10.11 24.62
N LEU A 80 -0.39 9.59 24.07
CA LEU A 80 -0.37 9.03 22.71
C LEU A 80 -1.37 7.88 22.55
N ASN A 81 -1.45 7.00 23.54
CA ASN A 81 -2.40 5.88 23.57
C ASN A 81 -3.87 6.32 23.43
N GLU A 82 -4.22 7.53 23.87
CA GLU A 82 -5.60 8.03 23.79
C GLU A 82 -6.02 8.44 22.38
N ILE A 83 -5.05 8.74 21.50
CA ILE A 83 -5.31 9.19 20.14
C ILE A 83 -5.08 8.11 19.08
N LYS A 84 -4.55 6.93 19.47
CA LYS A 84 -4.20 5.83 18.56
C LYS A 84 -5.36 5.46 17.64
N ASP A 85 -6.55 5.21 18.21
CA ASP A 85 -7.73 4.83 17.43
C ASP A 85 -8.16 5.93 16.44
N SER A 86 -7.99 7.19 16.82
CA SER A 86 -8.30 8.32 15.93
C SER A 86 -7.28 8.49 14.81
N VAL A 87 -6.00 8.23 15.07
CA VAL A 87 -4.96 8.20 14.03
C VAL A 87 -5.21 7.03 13.08
N VAL A 88 -5.52 5.85 13.62
CA VAL A 88 -5.87 4.66 12.83
C VAL A 88 -7.09 4.92 11.95
N ALA A 89 -8.17 5.49 12.49
CA ALA A 89 -9.36 5.84 11.70
C ALA A 89 -9.02 6.83 10.57
N GLY A 90 -8.22 7.85 10.87
CA GLY A 90 -7.72 8.80 9.86
C GLY A 90 -6.85 8.13 8.80
N PHE A 91 -6.02 7.16 9.19
CA PHE A 91 -5.19 6.35 8.30
C PHE A 91 -6.02 5.46 7.39
N GLN A 92 -6.96 4.67 7.93
CA GLN A 92 -7.82 3.79 7.14
C GLN A 92 -8.57 4.59 6.06
N TRP A 93 -9.10 5.76 6.45
CA TRP A 93 -9.78 6.65 5.53
C TRP A 93 -8.83 7.20 4.46
N ALA A 94 -7.68 7.73 4.88
CA ALA A 94 -6.68 8.26 3.97
C ALA A 94 -6.16 7.20 2.99
N SER A 95 -5.88 5.98 3.45
CA SER A 95 -5.37 4.88 2.62
C SER A 95 -6.39 4.32 1.65
N LYS A 96 -7.68 4.50 1.91
CA LYS A 96 -8.75 4.07 1.02
C LYS A 96 -8.97 5.04 -0.15
N GLU A 97 -8.88 6.34 0.10
CA GLU A 97 -9.09 7.35 -0.95
C GLU A 97 -7.76 7.81 -1.56
N GLY A 98 -6.67 7.86 -0.82
CA GLY A 98 -5.41 8.39 -1.33
C GLY A 98 -5.48 9.88 -1.76
N PRO A 99 -4.33 10.55 -1.95
CA PRO A 99 -4.32 11.97 -2.35
C PRO A 99 -4.12 12.20 -3.85
N LEU A 100 -3.76 11.18 -4.64
CA LEU A 100 -3.42 11.35 -6.06
C LEU A 100 -4.63 11.27 -6.99
N ALA A 101 -5.47 10.26 -6.82
CA ALA A 101 -6.52 9.92 -7.76
C ALA A 101 -7.83 9.45 -7.10
N GLU A 102 -7.99 9.66 -5.79
CA GLU A 102 -9.14 9.13 -5.03
C GLU A 102 -9.25 7.58 -5.07
N GLU A 103 -8.11 6.90 -5.19
CA GLU A 103 -7.97 5.43 -5.18
C GLU A 103 -7.15 4.91 -3.99
N ASN A 104 -7.32 3.61 -3.69
CA ASN A 104 -6.60 2.92 -2.64
C ASN A 104 -5.08 3.11 -2.78
N MET A 105 -4.43 3.54 -1.70
CA MET A 105 -2.96 3.58 -1.62
C MET A 105 -2.39 2.16 -1.54
N ARG A 106 -1.15 1.99 -1.97
CA ARG A 106 -0.42 0.71 -1.89
C ARG A 106 1.06 0.96 -1.65
N GLY A 107 1.68 0.13 -0.81
CA GLY A 107 3.13 0.06 -0.68
C GLY A 107 3.74 1.17 0.18
N VAL A 108 3.00 1.73 1.14
CA VAL A 108 3.47 2.88 1.94
C VAL A 108 3.54 2.57 3.44
N CYS A 109 4.65 2.94 4.06
CA CYS A 109 4.81 3.02 5.52
C CYS A 109 4.72 4.48 5.96
N PHE A 110 3.77 4.77 6.86
CA PHE A 110 3.60 6.06 7.51
C PHE A 110 4.15 6.02 8.93
N GLU A 111 5.13 6.85 9.23
CA GLU A 111 5.77 6.90 10.53
C GLU A 111 5.27 8.10 11.32
N VAL A 112 4.72 7.88 12.51
CA VAL A 112 4.38 8.95 13.46
C VAL A 112 5.65 9.30 14.22
N CYS A 113 6.33 10.36 13.78
CA CYS A 113 7.63 10.74 14.32
C CYS A 113 7.52 11.50 15.65
N ASP A 114 6.51 12.37 15.76
CA ASP A 114 6.28 13.19 16.95
C ASP A 114 4.83 13.69 17.00
N VAL A 115 4.34 14.00 18.20
CA VAL A 115 3.05 14.65 18.41
C VAL A 115 3.11 15.66 19.55
N VAL A 116 2.40 16.77 19.36
CA VAL A 116 2.10 17.72 20.43
C VAL A 116 0.64 17.56 20.76
N LEU A 117 0.32 17.23 22.02
CA LEU A 117 -1.04 16.98 22.48
C LEU A 117 -1.40 17.93 23.62
N HIS A 118 -2.65 18.40 23.64
CA HIS A 118 -3.18 19.14 24.79
C HIS A 118 -3.21 18.24 26.03
N ALA A 119 -3.28 18.79 27.24
CA ALA A 119 -3.38 18.01 28.49
C ALA A 119 -4.80 17.48 28.76
N ASP A 120 -5.84 18.27 28.48
CA ASP A 120 -7.23 17.84 28.66
C ASP A 120 -7.79 17.05 27.48
N ALA A 121 -8.39 15.89 27.77
CA ALA A 121 -8.91 14.94 26.77
C ALA A 121 -10.00 15.53 25.86
N ILE A 122 -10.78 16.50 26.34
CA ILE A 122 -11.81 17.19 25.54
C ILE A 122 -11.24 17.87 24.29
N HIS A 123 -9.96 18.25 24.30
CA HIS A 123 -9.28 18.87 23.17
C HIS A 123 -8.64 17.84 22.21
N ARG A 124 -8.64 16.55 22.55
CA ARG A 124 -8.07 15.44 21.77
C ARG A 124 -9.13 14.52 21.14
N GLY A 125 -10.41 14.89 21.20
CA GLY A 125 -11.49 14.06 20.65
C GLY A 125 -11.33 13.75 19.15
N GLY A 126 -11.98 12.67 18.68
CA GLY A 126 -11.83 12.16 17.31
C GLY A 126 -12.09 13.20 16.22
N GLY A 127 -13.05 14.11 16.42
CA GLY A 127 -13.32 15.22 15.47
C GLY A 127 -12.15 16.20 15.30
N GLN A 128 -11.18 16.21 16.22
CA GLN A 128 -9.95 17.00 16.11
C GLN A 128 -8.81 16.18 15.50
N VAL A 129 -8.67 14.92 15.89
CA VAL A 129 -7.52 14.08 15.51
C VAL A 129 -7.70 13.42 14.16
N ILE A 130 -8.86 12.81 13.86
CA ILE A 130 -9.12 12.06 12.61
C ILE A 130 -8.86 12.92 11.35
N PRO A 131 -9.47 14.11 11.17
CA PRO A 131 -9.21 14.93 9.99
C PRO A 131 -7.79 15.50 9.96
N THR A 132 -7.12 15.58 11.12
CA THR A 132 -5.73 16.04 11.21
C THR A 132 -4.76 14.95 10.79
N ALA A 133 -5.01 13.70 11.24
CA ALA A 133 -4.30 12.49 10.83
C ALA A 133 -4.41 12.29 9.32
N ARG A 134 -5.63 12.33 8.76
CA ARG A 134 -5.85 12.24 7.32
C ARG A 134 -5.02 13.27 6.53
N ARG A 135 -5.06 14.54 6.95
CA ARG A 135 -4.30 15.61 6.28
C ARG A 135 -2.79 15.42 6.37
N VAL A 136 -2.26 14.99 7.52
CA VAL A 136 -0.82 14.76 7.64
C VAL A 136 -0.36 13.56 6.82
N ILE A 137 -1.18 12.52 6.70
CA ILE A 137 -0.90 11.33 5.87
C ILE A 137 -0.85 11.69 4.39
N TYR A 138 -1.79 12.52 3.91
CA TYR A 138 -1.72 13.04 2.55
C TYR A 138 -0.50 13.92 2.33
N ALA A 139 -0.20 14.82 3.26
CA ALA A 139 0.98 15.67 3.16
C ALA A 139 2.27 14.85 3.12
N SER A 140 2.42 13.85 4.00
CA SER A 140 3.61 12.99 4.04
C SER A 140 3.73 12.14 2.77
N HIS A 141 2.64 11.59 2.28
CA HIS A 141 2.61 10.83 1.02
C HIS A 141 3.05 11.69 -0.17
N LEU A 142 2.51 12.91 -0.31
CA LEU A 142 2.86 13.82 -1.40
C LEU A 142 4.33 14.26 -1.35
N THR A 143 4.89 14.44 -0.14
CA THR A 143 6.32 14.74 0.01
C THR A 143 7.23 13.56 -0.30
N ALA A 144 6.71 12.33 -0.22
CA ALA A 144 7.44 11.09 -0.50
C ALA A 144 7.53 10.74 -2.00
N LYS A 145 7.19 11.67 -2.91
CA LYS A 145 7.24 11.50 -4.39
C LYS A 145 6.43 10.28 -4.86
N PRO A 146 5.11 10.27 -4.62
CA PRO A 146 4.28 9.11 -4.90
C PRO A 146 4.09 8.90 -6.40
N ARG A 147 3.67 7.68 -6.80
CA ARG A 147 3.41 7.28 -8.17
C ARG A 147 2.12 6.48 -8.26
N LEU A 148 1.48 6.51 -9.42
CA LEU A 148 0.37 5.61 -9.73
C LEU A 148 0.92 4.21 -10.06
N LEU A 149 0.18 3.19 -9.66
CA LEU A 149 0.47 1.79 -9.98
C LEU A 149 -0.56 1.32 -11.00
N GLU A 150 -0.08 0.92 -12.17
CA GLU A 150 -0.92 0.37 -13.23
C GLU A 150 -1.11 -1.14 -12.99
N PRO A 151 -2.36 -1.65 -12.98
CA PRO A 151 -2.58 -3.08 -12.91
C PRO A 151 -2.15 -3.74 -14.22
N VAL A 152 -1.58 -4.94 -14.12
CA VAL A 152 -1.03 -5.71 -15.24
C VAL A 152 -1.62 -7.12 -15.21
N TYR A 153 -2.19 -7.57 -16.32
CA TYR A 153 -2.67 -8.93 -16.46
C TYR A 153 -1.53 -9.89 -16.75
N LEU A 154 -1.62 -11.09 -16.17
CA LEU A 154 -0.96 -12.28 -16.68
C LEU A 154 -1.86 -12.88 -17.76
N VAL A 155 -1.44 -12.77 -19.02
CA VAL A 155 -2.18 -13.30 -20.17
C VAL A 155 -1.56 -14.62 -20.59
N GLU A 156 -2.39 -15.65 -20.76
CA GLU A 156 -2.00 -16.92 -21.39
C GLU A 156 -2.68 -17.00 -22.76
N ILE A 157 -1.88 -17.09 -23.82
CA ILE A 157 -2.34 -17.16 -25.20
C ILE A 157 -1.98 -18.53 -25.78
N GLN A 158 -2.96 -19.20 -26.37
CA GLN A 158 -2.74 -20.46 -27.10
C GLN A 158 -3.01 -20.24 -28.58
N ALA A 159 -2.00 -20.46 -29.41
CA ALA A 159 -2.10 -20.17 -30.84
C ALA A 159 -1.22 -21.11 -31.68
N PRO A 160 -1.57 -21.33 -32.96
CA PRO A 160 -0.69 -22.04 -33.88
C PRO A 160 0.55 -21.21 -34.24
N GLU A 161 1.62 -21.88 -34.66
CA GLU A 161 2.90 -21.25 -35.02
C GLU A 161 2.77 -20.10 -36.02
N GLN A 162 1.86 -20.20 -37.00
CA GLN A 162 1.66 -19.16 -38.01
C GLN A 162 1.16 -17.83 -37.44
N ALA A 163 0.50 -17.86 -36.27
CA ALA A 163 -0.06 -16.68 -35.63
C ALA A 163 0.93 -15.98 -34.68
N LEU A 164 2.07 -16.60 -34.34
CA LEU A 164 3.03 -16.09 -33.37
C LEU A 164 3.52 -14.68 -33.71
N GLY A 165 3.91 -14.45 -34.97
CA GLY A 165 4.39 -13.14 -35.42
C GLY A 165 3.37 -12.02 -35.21
N GLY A 166 2.09 -12.32 -35.44
CA GLY A 166 0.99 -11.38 -35.18
C GLY A 166 0.81 -11.08 -33.69
N ILE A 167 0.87 -12.11 -32.84
CA ILE A 167 0.74 -11.98 -31.38
C ILE A 167 1.87 -11.11 -30.81
N TYR A 168 3.11 -11.37 -31.18
CA TYR A 168 4.26 -10.57 -30.75
C TYR A 168 4.13 -9.10 -31.20
N SER A 169 3.68 -8.87 -32.43
CA SER A 169 3.44 -7.52 -32.94
C SER A 169 2.42 -6.75 -32.09
N VAL A 170 1.27 -7.38 -31.79
CA VAL A 170 0.20 -6.76 -30.98
C VAL A 170 0.65 -6.54 -29.54
N LEU A 171 1.31 -7.52 -28.92
CA LEU A 171 1.80 -7.39 -27.54
C LEU A 171 2.82 -6.25 -27.43
N ASN A 172 3.79 -6.17 -28.34
CA ASN A 172 4.80 -5.10 -28.31
C ASN A 172 4.18 -3.71 -28.52
N GLN A 173 3.18 -3.57 -29.40
CA GLN A 173 2.45 -2.31 -29.59
C GLN A 173 1.72 -1.86 -28.31
N LYS A 174 1.30 -2.82 -27.48
CA LYS A 174 0.51 -2.61 -26.26
C LYS A 174 1.34 -2.66 -24.97
N ARG A 175 2.65 -2.41 -25.05
CA ARG A 175 3.59 -2.48 -23.89
C ARG A 175 3.60 -3.86 -23.18
N GLY A 176 3.20 -4.91 -23.89
CA GLY A 176 3.19 -6.28 -23.38
C GLY A 176 4.60 -6.86 -23.32
N HIS A 177 4.86 -7.68 -22.30
CA HIS A 177 6.15 -8.34 -22.08
C HIS A 177 5.97 -9.85 -22.01
N VAL A 178 6.41 -10.55 -23.06
CA VAL A 178 6.42 -12.03 -23.10
C VAL A 178 7.61 -12.53 -22.30
N PHE A 179 7.37 -13.45 -21.38
CA PHE A 179 8.42 -14.04 -20.54
C PHE A 179 8.48 -15.58 -20.63
N GLU A 180 7.46 -16.22 -21.21
CA GLU A 180 7.43 -17.67 -21.42
C GLU A 180 6.79 -17.98 -22.77
N GLU A 181 7.45 -18.80 -23.56
CA GLU A 181 6.92 -19.41 -24.78
C GLU A 181 7.23 -20.90 -24.74
N MET A 182 6.21 -21.74 -24.87
CA MET A 182 6.37 -23.19 -24.86
C MET A 182 5.51 -23.83 -25.94
N GLN A 183 6.14 -24.62 -26.81
CA GLN A 183 5.40 -25.46 -27.76
C GLN A 183 4.72 -26.61 -26.98
N ARG A 184 3.44 -26.82 -27.23
CA ARG A 184 2.70 -27.91 -26.61
C ARG A 184 3.05 -29.24 -27.30
N PRO A 185 3.70 -30.18 -26.60
CA PRO A 185 4.17 -31.42 -27.22
C PRO A 185 3.05 -32.19 -27.90
N GLY A 186 3.30 -32.63 -29.14
CA GLY A 186 2.34 -33.40 -29.93
C GLY A 186 1.23 -32.58 -30.61
N THR A 187 1.26 -31.25 -30.52
CA THR A 187 0.31 -30.37 -31.22
C THR A 187 1.05 -29.21 -31.92
N PRO A 188 0.49 -28.60 -32.97
CA PRO A 188 1.07 -27.42 -33.61
C PRO A 188 0.82 -26.11 -32.82
N LEU A 189 0.43 -26.21 -31.55
CA LEU A 189 0.06 -25.08 -30.70
C LEU A 189 1.24 -24.66 -29.82
N TYR A 190 1.31 -23.36 -29.58
CA TYR A 190 2.21 -22.71 -28.65
C TYR A 190 1.40 -22.05 -27.54
N ASN A 191 1.91 -22.18 -26.32
CA ASN A 191 1.43 -21.44 -25.15
C ASN A 191 2.42 -20.31 -24.87
N ILE A 192 1.90 -19.08 -24.85
CA ILE A 192 2.67 -17.87 -24.57
C ILE A 192 2.13 -17.26 -23.29
N LYS A 193 3.00 -16.95 -22.34
CA LYS A 193 2.64 -16.13 -21.17
C LYS A 193 3.31 -14.77 -21.26
N ALA A 194 2.50 -13.75 -21.02
CA ALA A 194 2.93 -12.37 -21.10
C ALA A 194 2.29 -11.52 -20.01
N TYR A 195 2.98 -10.45 -19.63
CA TYR A 195 2.42 -9.35 -18.87
C TYR A 195 1.82 -8.31 -19.83
N LEU A 196 0.59 -7.88 -19.58
CA LEU A 196 -0.10 -6.86 -20.39
C LEU A 196 -0.77 -5.81 -19.49
N PRO A 197 -0.43 -4.52 -19.61
CA PRO A 197 -1.12 -3.49 -18.85
C PRO A 197 -2.63 -3.48 -19.13
N VAL A 198 -3.45 -3.41 -18.07
CA VAL A 198 -4.90 -3.54 -18.19
C VAL A 198 -5.50 -2.48 -19.11
N ILE A 199 -4.99 -1.24 -19.08
CA ILE A 199 -5.49 -0.15 -19.93
C ILE A 199 -5.35 -0.47 -21.43
N GLU A 200 -4.29 -1.19 -21.81
CA GLU A 200 -4.01 -1.57 -23.20
C GLU A 200 -4.77 -2.84 -23.60
N SER A 201 -5.31 -3.58 -22.62
CA SER A 201 -6.02 -4.84 -22.85
C SER A 201 -7.41 -4.65 -23.48
N PHE A 202 -8.02 -3.47 -23.35
CA PHE A 202 -9.31 -3.17 -23.96
C PHE A 202 -9.24 -3.29 -25.51
N GLY A 203 -10.24 -3.92 -26.10
CA GLY A 203 -10.30 -4.19 -27.54
C GLY A 203 -9.46 -5.38 -28.04
N SER A 204 -8.75 -6.10 -27.15
CA SER A 204 -7.92 -7.26 -27.56
C SER A 204 -8.70 -8.58 -27.68
N GLN A 205 -9.91 -8.66 -27.09
CA GLN A 205 -10.78 -9.85 -27.10
C GLN A 205 -11.93 -9.77 -28.11
N VAL A 206 -11.96 -8.75 -28.96
CA VAL A 206 -12.92 -8.65 -30.07
C VAL A 206 -12.12 -8.60 -31.37
N LEU A 207 -11.77 -9.77 -31.89
CA LEU A 207 -11.61 -10.13 -33.31
C LEU A 207 -11.21 -11.62 -33.42
#